data_AF-A0A830CCF5-F1
#
_entry.id   AF-A0A830CCF5-F1
#
_cell.length_a   1.000
_cell.length_b   1.000
_cell.length_c   1.000
_cell.angle_alpha   90.00
_cell.angle_beta   90.00
_cell.angle_gamma   90.00
#
_symmetry.space_group_name_H-M   'P 1'
#
loop_
_entity.id
_entity.type
_entity.pdbx_description
1 polymer ?
#
loop_
_entity_poly.entity_id
_entity_poly.type
_entity_poly.pdbx_seq_one_letter_code
_entity_poly.pdbx_strand_id
1 'polypeptide(L)'
;MEGNPKYRCISAPRREKLDQYQILKYPLTTESAMKKIEDKNTLVFIVDIRADKKKIESVIKKMYDVQTKKAYVRLTPDYDALDVVNKIGII
;
A
#
# COMPACT_ATOMS: atom_id res chain seq x y z
N MET A 1 8.74 18.23 -35.47
CA MET A 1 7.59 17.52 -36.06
C MET A 1 6.99 16.64 -34.97
N GLU A 2 5.91 17.07 -34.33
CA GLU A 2 5.16 16.23 -33.40
C GLU A 2 4.42 15.14 -34.18
N GLY A 3 4.67 13.88 -33.83
CA GLY A 3 4.01 12.74 -34.45
C GLY A 3 2.56 12.65 -33.97
N ASN A 4 1.63 13.20 -34.75
CA ASN A 4 0.20 13.04 -34.51
C ASN A 4 -0.33 11.90 -35.42
N PRO A 5 -0.47 10.66 -34.92
CA PRO A 5 -0.88 9.53 -35.73
C PRO A 5 -2.33 9.70 -36.23
N LYS A 6 -2.59 9.34 -37.48
CA LYS A 6 -3.91 9.47 -38.13
C LYS A 6 -5.02 8.67 -37.44
N TYR A 7 -4.66 7.61 -36.72
CA TYR A 7 -5.58 6.79 -35.92
C TYR A 7 -4.84 6.17 -34.73
N ARG A 8 -5.58 5.83 -33.67
CA ARG A 8 -5.04 5.13 -32.50
C ARG A 8 -4.70 3.69 -32.86
N CYS A 9 -3.52 3.20 -32.50
CA CYS A 9 -3.10 1.81 -32.71
C CYS A 9 -3.87 0.79 -31.85
N ILE A 10 -4.64 1.25 -30.86
CA ILE A 10 -5.49 0.42 -30.01
C ILE A 10 -6.85 1.10 -29.88
N SER A 11 -7.93 0.35 -30.04
CA SER A 11 -9.32 0.85 -29.96
C SER A 11 -9.69 1.36 -28.56
N ALA A 12 -9.11 0.77 -27.51
CA ALA A 12 -9.32 1.17 -26.11
C ALA A 12 -8.01 1.12 -25.32
N PRO A 13 -7.82 2.00 -24.32
CA PRO A 13 -6.65 1.97 -23.44
C PRO A 13 -6.63 0.67 -22.62
N ARG A 14 -5.43 0.16 -22.33
CA ARG A 14 -5.25 -1.01 -21.47
C ARG A 14 -5.55 -0.63 -20.02
N ARG A 15 -6.34 -1.46 -19.33
CA ARG A 15 -6.61 -1.30 -17.89
C ARG A 15 -5.39 -1.73 -17.06
N GLU A 16 -5.19 -1.09 -15.92
CA GLU A 16 -4.24 -1.58 -14.92
C GLU A 16 -4.68 -2.97 -14.44
N LYS A 17 -3.73 -3.88 -14.30
CA LYS A 17 -3.99 -5.28 -13.90
C LYS A 17 -3.89 -5.51 -12.39
N LEU A 18 -3.33 -4.55 -11.66
CA LEU A 18 -3.08 -4.65 -10.23
C LEU A 18 -3.91 -3.57 -9.54
N ASP A 19 -5.06 -3.98 -9.02
CA ASP A 19 -5.90 -3.10 -8.24
C ASP A 19 -5.33 -2.90 -6.83
N GLN A 20 -5.78 -1.84 -6.16
CA GLN A 20 -5.31 -1.43 -4.84
C GLN A 20 -5.44 -2.56 -3.80
N TYR A 21 -6.57 -3.27 -3.83
CA TYR A 21 -6.85 -4.43 -2.97
C TYR A 21 -6.06 -5.69 -3.33
N GLN A 22 -5.55 -5.79 -4.56
CA GLN A 22 -4.68 -6.91 -4.94
C GLN A 22 -3.24 -6.68 -4.49
N ILE A 23 -2.81 -5.40 -4.48
CA ILE A 23 -1.47 -5.00 -4.03
C ILE A 23 -1.31 -5.25 -2.53
N LEU A 24 -2.27 -4.80 -1.72
CA LEU A 24 -2.28 -4.97 -0.27
C LEU A 24 -3.27 -6.07 0.11
N LYS A 25 -2.79 -7.27 0.45
CA LYS A 25 -3.66 -8.45 0.63
C LYS A 25 -4.25 -8.52 2.03
N TYR A 26 -3.41 -8.70 3.03
CA TYR A 26 -3.84 -8.78 4.42
C TYR A 26 -2.73 -8.34 5.38
N PRO A 27 -3.10 -7.81 6.56
CA PRO A 27 -2.17 -7.52 7.63
C PRO A 27 -1.62 -8.80 8.24
N LEU A 28 -0.38 -8.76 8.74
CA LEU A 28 0.22 -9.87 9.45
C LEU A 28 -0.08 -9.78 10.94
N THR A 29 -0.83 -10.74 11.47
CA THR A 29 -1.29 -10.79 12.87
C THR A 29 -0.44 -11.70 13.77
N THR A 30 0.78 -12.02 13.36
CA THR A 30 1.67 -12.88 14.17
C THR A 30 2.15 -12.15 15.42
N GLU A 31 2.49 -12.88 16.47
CA GLU A 31 2.94 -12.31 17.75
C GLU A 31 4.14 -11.35 17.57
N SER A 32 5.10 -11.73 16.72
CA SER A 32 6.23 -10.87 16.36
C SER A 32 5.80 -9.61 15.59
N ALA A 33 4.75 -9.69 14.77
CA ALA A 33 4.21 -8.54 14.05
C ALA A 33 3.43 -7.61 14.99
N MET A 34 2.59 -8.16 15.87
CA MET A 34 1.88 -7.39 16.90
C MET A 34 2.86 -6.61 17.79
N LYS A 35 3.94 -7.27 18.21
CA LYS A 35 5.00 -6.59 18.99
C LYS A 35 5.67 -5.44 18.23
N LYS A 36 5.79 -5.52 16.89
CA LYS A 36 6.35 -4.44 16.06
C LYS A 36 5.39 -3.26 15.89
N ILE A 37 4.10 -3.47 16.07
CA ILE A 37 3.09 -2.40 16.07
C ILE A 37 3.30 -1.56 17.33
N GLU A 38 3.41 -2.22 18.50
CA GLU A 38 3.61 -1.59 19.80
C GLU A 38 5.00 -0.94 19.95
N ASP A 39 6.09 -1.70 19.75
CA ASP A 39 7.44 -1.23 20.08
C ASP A 39 7.99 -0.17 19.11
N LYS A 40 7.60 -0.27 17.83
CA LYS A 40 8.28 0.43 16.73
C LYS A 40 7.35 1.29 15.90
N ASN A 41 6.05 1.28 16.18
CA ASN A 41 5.04 1.99 15.42
C ASN A 41 5.12 1.60 13.92
N THR A 42 5.17 0.29 13.65
CA THR A 42 5.29 -0.28 12.29
C THR A 42 4.14 -1.22 12.00
N LEU A 43 3.49 -1.04 10.85
CA LEU A 43 2.50 -1.98 10.35
C LEU A 43 3.16 -3.00 9.41
N VAL A 44 2.75 -4.26 9.54
CA VAL A 44 3.26 -5.35 8.72
C VAL A 44 2.13 -5.90 7.85
N PHE A 45 2.33 -5.88 6.54
CA PHE A 45 1.37 -6.36 5.55
C PHE A 45 1.99 -7.41 4.65
N ILE A 46 1.16 -8.35 4.19
CA ILE A 46 1.49 -9.24 3.10
C ILE A 46 1.01 -8.59 1.79
N VAL A 47 1.94 -8.47 0.86
CA VAL A 47 1.76 -7.78 -0.43
C VAL A 47 1.90 -8.75 -1.60
N ASP A 48 1.40 -8.36 -2.76
CA ASP A 48 1.68 -9.10 -3.98
C ASP A 48 3.15 -8.95 -4.42
N ILE A 49 3.74 -10.04 -4.90
CA ILE A 49 5.17 -10.10 -5.30
C ILE A 49 5.45 -9.15 -6.46
N ARG A 50 4.43 -8.85 -7.28
CA ARG A 50 4.56 -7.96 -8.45
C ARG A 50 4.44 -6.49 -8.08
N ALA A 51 4.16 -6.16 -6.82
CA ALA A 51 3.97 -4.80 -6.37
C ALA A 51 5.31 -4.12 -6.06
N ASP A 52 5.56 -3.00 -6.74
CA ASP A 52 6.70 -2.14 -6.45
C ASP A 52 6.49 -1.35 -5.16
N LYS A 53 7.59 -1.01 -4.50
CA LYS A 53 7.60 -0.19 -3.28
C LYS A 53 6.80 1.12 -3.40
N LYS A 54 6.89 1.79 -4.56
CA LYS A 54 6.16 3.06 -4.83
C LYS A 54 4.64 2.84 -4.92
N LYS A 55 4.20 1.70 -5.48
CA LYS A 55 2.78 1.36 -5.55
C LYS A 55 2.23 1.07 -4.16
N ILE A 56 2.98 0.30 -3.37
CA ILE A 56 2.61 -0.02 -1.98
C ILE A 56 2.45 1.27 -1.17
N GLU A 57 3.40 2.20 -1.25
CA GLU A 57 3.31 3.50 -0.59
C GLU A 57 2.08 4.32 -1.04
N SER A 58 1.82 4.36 -2.35
CA SER A 58 0.64 5.06 -2.89
C SER A 58 -0.68 4.46 -2.40
N VAL A 59 -0.80 3.13 -2.35
CA VAL A 59 -2.01 2.43 -1.92
C VAL A 59 -2.26 2.67 -0.43
N ILE A 60 -1.23 2.53 0.40
CA ILE A 60 -1.34 2.72 1.86
C ILE A 60 -1.72 4.16 2.20
N LYS A 61 -1.11 5.13 1.50
CA LYS A 61 -1.47 6.53 1.64
C LYS A 61 -2.92 6.79 1.23
N LYS A 62 -3.41 6.16 0.16
CA LYS A 62 -4.80 6.32 -0.29
C LYS A 62 -5.83 5.67 0.66
N MET A 63 -5.52 4.49 1.20
CA MET A 63 -6.47 3.74 2.04
C MET A 63 -6.53 4.23 3.48
N TYR A 64 -5.37 4.56 4.05
CA TYR A 64 -5.25 4.82 5.48
C TYR A 64 -4.78 6.25 5.80
N ASP A 65 -4.51 7.08 4.79
CA ASP A 65 -3.95 8.44 4.91
C ASP A 65 -2.63 8.51 5.70
N VAL A 66 -1.86 7.42 5.60
CA VAL A 66 -0.61 7.24 6.32
C VAL A 66 0.58 7.57 5.41
N GLN A 67 1.58 8.29 5.94
CA GLN A 67 2.88 8.45 5.29
C GLN A 67 3.86 7.34 5.69
N THR A 68 4.60 6.80 4.70
CA THR A 68 5.54 5.69 4.90
C THR A 68 6.89 5.99 4.24
N LYS A 69 8.00 5.56 4.85
CA LYS A 69 9.36 5.73 4.29
C LYS A 69 9.90 4.48 3.57
N LYS A 70 9.44 3.27 3.90
CA LYS A 70 9.95 2.00 3.33
C LYS A 70 8.84 0.96 3.11
N ALA A 71 9.19 -0.21 2.55
CA ALA A 71 8.28 -1.34 2.38
C ALA A 71 7.75 -1.88 3.73
N TYR A 72 8.51 -1.66 4.80
CA TYR A 72 7.97 -1.63 6.15
C TYR A 72 7.30 -0.28 6.38
N VAL A 73 6.02 -0.32 6.70
CA VAL A 73 5.16 0.85 6.90
C VAL A 73 5.47 1.40 8.28
N ARG A 74 6.57 2.14 8.40
CA ARG A 74 6.86 2.91 9.60
C ARG A 74 6.10 4.21 9.54
N LEU A 75 5.24 4.43 10.52
CA LEU A 75 4.43 5.64 10.63
C LEU A 75 5.31 6.83 11.04
N THR A 76 4.84 8.03 10.73
CA THR A 76 5.38 9.25 11.36
C THR A 76 4.95 9.27 12.83
N PRO A 77 5.71 9.92 13.72
CA PRO A 77 5.35 9.99 15.14
C PRO A 77 3.99 10.67 15.39
N ASP A 78 3.44 11.38 14.41
CA ASP A 78 2.11 12.00 14.47
C ASP A 78 0.96 10.99 14.43
N TYR A 79 1.20 9.76 13.96
CA TYR A 79 0.18 8.70 13.84
C TYR A 79 0.57 7.49 14.69
N ASP A 80 -0.39 6.99 15.49
CA ASP A 80 -0.24 5.75 16.24
C ASP A 80 -0.72 4.54 15.42
N ALA A 81 0.11 3.49 15.38
CA ALA A 81 -0.21 2.26 14.68
C ALA A 81 -1.35 1.50 15.34
N LEU A 82 -1.52 1.59 16.67
CA LEU A 82 -2.66 0.94 17.34
C LEU A 82 -4.00 1.51 16.87
N ASP A 83 -4.10 2.83 16.75
CA ASP A 83 -5.33 3.50 16.28
C ASP A 83 -5.67 3.10 14.84
N VAL A 84 -4.64 3.01 13.98
CA VAL A 84 -4.82 2.58 12.60
C VAL A 84 -5.27 1.11 12.54
N VAL A 85 -4.72 0.23 13.38
CA VAL A 85 -5.08 -1.19 13.43
C VAL A 85 -6.53 -1.39 13.89
N ASN A 86 -6.97 -0.64 14.91
CA ASN A 86 -8.34 -0.65 15.39
C ASN A 86 -9.30 -0.16 14.31
N LYS A 87 -8.90 0.86 13.54
CA LYS A 87 -9.68 1.36 12.40
C LYS A 87 -9.79 0.33 11.26
N ILE A 88 -8.78 -0.53 11.08
CA ILE A 88 -8.81 -1.62 10.10
C ILE A 88 -9.65 -2.81 10.60
N GLY A 89 -9.82 -2.97 11.92
CA GLY A 89 -10.62 -4.05 12.53
C GLY A 89 -9.86 -5.36 12.63
N ILE A 90 -8.56 -5.30 12.94
CA ILE A 90 -7.68 -6.47 13.08
C ILE A 90 -7.56 -6.94 14.54
N ILE A 91 -7.88 -6.04 15.48
CA ILE A 91 -7.96 -6.28 16.93
C ILE A 91 -9.41 -6.48 17.35
#